data_AF-A0A5N4DIG3-F1
#
_entry.id   AF-A0A5N4DIG3-F1
#
_cell.length_a   1.000
_cell.length_b   1.000
_cell.length_c   1.000
_cell.angle_alpha   90.00
_cell.angle_beta   90.00
_cell.angle_gamma   90.00
#
_symmetry.space_group_name_H-M   'P 1'
#
loop_
_entity.id
_entity.type
_entity.pdbx_description
1 polymer ?
#
loop_
_entity_poly.entity_id
_entity_poly.type
_entity_poly.pdbx_seq_one_letter_code
_entity_poly.pdbx_strand_id
1 'polypeptide(L)'
;MEEKREVFSYLVHVAKCCWNMGNYNAVMEFLAGLRSRKVLKMWQFMDQSDLETMRSLKDAMAQHESSCEYRKVVTRALHIPGCKVVPFCGVFLKELCEVLDGASGLMKLCPRYNSQEETLEFVADYSGQDNFLQRVGQNGLKNLEKESTVNSIFQIIRSCSRSLETEEEDSPSEGTGSRKNSLKDKARWQ
;
A
#
# COMPACT_ATOMS: atom_id res chain seq x y z
N MET A 1 4.89 -18.89 32.07
CA MET A 1 5.60 -19.34 30.86
C MET A 1 4.58 -19.83 29.84
N GLU A 2 3.62 -20.64 30.28
CA GLU A 2 2.49 -21.10 29.47
C GLU A 2 1.68 -19.97 28.82
N GLU A 3 1.22 -18.99 29.60
CA GLU A 3 0.48 -17.82 29.07
C GLU A 3 1.26 -17.08 27.98
N LYS A 4 2.59 -17.00 28.11
CA LYS A 4 3.43 -16.37 27.08
C LYS A 4 3.47 -17.22 25.82
N ARG A 5 3.50 -18.55 25.93
CA ARG A 5 3.44 -19.46 24.77
C ARG A 5 2.11 -19.29 24.04
N GLU A 6 1.00 -19.30 24.77
CA GLU A 6 -0.35 -19.12 24.22
C GLU A 6 -0.49 -17.78 23.48
N VAL A 7 -0.03 -16.67 24.07
CA VAL A 7 -0.07 -15.35 23.41
C VAL A 7 0.74 -15.35 22.11
N PHE A 8 1.92 -15.97 22.10
CA PHE A 8 2.75 -16.03 20.89
C PHE A 8 2.12 -16.91 19.81
N SER A 9 1.54 -18.05 20.19
CA SER A 9 0.80 -18.89 19.26
C SER A 9 -0.37 -18.12 18.64
N TYR A 10 -1.09 -17.34 19.45
CA TYR A 10 -2.15 -16.47 18.97
C TYR A 10 -1.63 -15.39 17.99
N LEU A 11 -0.48 -14.75 18.27
CA LEU A 11 0.12 -13.79 17.34
C LEU A 11 0.50 -14.45 16.00
N VAL A 12 1.04 -15.67 16.01
CA VAL A 12 1.35 -16.43 14.79
C VAL A 12 0.07 -16.75 14.02
N HIS A 13 -0.99 -17.14 14.72
CA HIS A 13 -2.30 -17.37 14.13
C HIS A 13 -2.85 -16.10 13.45
N VAL A 14 -2.79 -14.95 14.12
CA VAL A 14 -3.22 -13.66 13.55
C VAL A 14 -2.39 -13.31 12.32
N ALA A 15 -1.07 -13.51 12.35
CA ALA A 15 -0.21 -13.29 11.18
C ALA A 15 -0.63 -14.16 9.98
N LYS A 16 -0.98 -15.43 10.23
CA LYS A 16 -1.51 -16.34 9.19
C LYS A 16 -2.88 -15.87 8.67
N CYS A 17 -3.75 -15.36 9.54
CA CYS A 17 -5.01 -14.76 9.12
C CYS A 17 -4.77 -13.53 8.23
N CYS A 18 -3.83 -12.64 8.59
CA CYS A 18 -3.47 -11.49 7.76
C CYS A 18 -3.00 -11.91 6.36
N TRP A 19 -2.19 -12.96 6.26
CA TRP A 19 -1.80 -13.53 4.98
C TRP A 19 -3.00 -13.98 4.14
N ASN A 20 -3.92 -14.74 4.76
CA ASN A 20 -5.11 -15.25 4.08
C ASN A 20 -6.08 -14.13 3.64
N MET A 21 -6.13 -13.02 4.38
CA MET A 21 -6.94 -11.85 4.05
C MET A 21 -6.31 -10.94 2.98
N GLY A 22 -5.06 -11.22 2.56
CA GLY A 22 -4.33 -10.34 1.63
C GLY A 22 -3.77 -9.08 2.30
N ASN A 23 -3.63 -9.06 3.64
CA ASN A 23 -2.98 -7.98 4.37
C ASN A 23 -1.49 -8.27 4.56
N TYR A 24 -0.74 -8.07 3.49
CA TYR A 24 0.71 -8.33 3.44
C TYR A 24 1.53 -7.36 4.29
N ASN A 25 1.04 -6.13 4.48
CA ASN A 25 1.70 -5.18 5.38
C ASN A 25 1.72 -5.69 6.82
N ALA A 26 0.58 -6.15 7.34
CA ALA A 26 0.50 -6.71 8.68
C ALA A 26 1.38 -7.96 8.85
N VAL A 27 1.42 -8.85 7.85
CA VAL A 27 2.34 -10.02 7.86
C VAL A 27 3.79 -9.57 8.06
N MET A 28 4.23 -8.52 7.35
CA MET A 28 5.57 -7.98 7.51
C MET A 28 5.81 -7.35 8.88
N GLU A 29 4.82 -6.65 9.44
CA GLU A 29 4.90 -6.12 10.80
C GLU A 29 5.05 -7.23 11.85
N PHE A 30 4.29 -8.31 11.73
CA PHE A 30 4.44 -9.48 12.60
C PHE A 30 5.82 -10.14 12.45
N LEU A 31 6.28 -10.36 11.21
CA LEU A 31 7.60 -10.93 10.94
C LEU A 31 8.72 -10.07 11.54
N ALA A 32 8.64 -8.75 11.39
CA ALA A 32 9.62 -7.82 11.94
C ALA A 32 9.55 -7.76 13.47
N GLY A 33 8.34 -7.63 14.03
CA GLY A 33 8.09 -7.50 15.46
C GLY A 33 8.54 -8.73 16.24
N LEU A 34 8.20 -9.92 15.74
CA LEU A 34 8.58 -11.20 16.35
C LEU A 34 10.09 -11.45 16.23
N ARG A 35 10.79 -10.86 15.25
CA ARG A 35 12.26 -10.92 15.16
C ARG A 35 12.97 -9.89 16.04
N SER A 36 12.25 -9.02 16.74
CA SER A 36 12.89 -7.98 17.56
C SER A 36 13.65 -8.57 18.74
N ARG A 37 14.76 -7.93 19.13
CA ARG A 37 15.65 -8.38 20.22
C ARG A 37 14.90 -8.62 21.55
N LYS A 38 13.83 -7.86 21.80
CA LYS A 38 13.03 -7.94 23.03
C LYS A 38 12.28 -9.27 23.15
N VAL A 39 11.90 -9.88 22.03
CA VAL A 39 11.06 -11.08 22.01
C VAL A 39 11.71 -12.27 21.28
N LEU A 40 12.90 -12.11 20.69
CA LEU A 40 13.59 -13.17 19.95
C LEU A 40 13.78 -14.45 20.77
N LYS A 41 14.11 -14.33 22.06
CA LYS A 41 14.24 -15.49 22.98
C LYS A 41 12.94 -16.28 23.14
N MET A 42 11.79 -15.70 22.80
CA MET A 42 10.50 -16.37 22.90
C MET A 42 10.29 -17.43 21.80
N TRP A 43 11.03 -17.36 20.70
CA TRP A 43 10.96 -18.35 19.62
C TRP A 43 11.29 -19.76 20.09
N GLN A 44 12.16 -19.90 21.09
CA GLN A 44 12.51 -21.22 21.65
C GLN A 44 11.34 -21.88 22.41
N PHE A 45 10.30 -21.11 22.75
CA PHE A 45 9.11 -21.59 23.44
C PHE A 45 7.90 -21.74 22.51
N MET A 46 8.04 -21.40 21.23
CA MET A 46 7.00 -21.66 20.24
C MET A 46 6.98 -23.16 19.92
N ASP A 47 5.79 -23.70 19.72
CA ASP A 47 5.64 -25.07 19.25
C ASP A 47 6.08 -25.18 17.78
N GLN A 48 6.40 -26.40 17.35
CA GLN A 48 6.97 -26.66 16.03
C GLN A 48 6.08 -26.16 14.87
N SER A 49 4.75 -26.29 15.00
CA SER A 49 3.77 -25.83 14.02
C SER A 49 3.79 -24.30 13.83
N ASP A 50 4.00 -23.56 14.91
CA ASP A 50 4.04 -22.10 14.88
C ASP A 50 5.35 -21.62 14.24
N LEU A 51 6.46 -22.29 14.56
CA LEU A 51 7.76 -22.05 13.91
C LEU A 51 7.71 -22.30 12.40
N GLU A 52 7.04 -23.38 11.98
CA GLU A 52 6.83 -23.70 10.56
C GLU A 52 5.96 -22.65 9.88
N THR A 53 4.85 -22.25 10.50
CA THR A 53 3.98 -21.19 9.98
C THR A 53 4.76 -19.88 9.78
N MET A 54 5.53 -19.46 10.79
CA MET A 54 6.36 -18.26 10.70
C MET A 54 7.44 -18.36 9.62
N ARG A 55 8.06 -19.53 9.47
CA ARG A 55 9.06 -19.76 8.40
C ARG A 55 8.40 -19.66 7.03
N SER A 56 7.25 -20.31 6.83
CA SER A 56 6.49 -20.25 5.58
C SER A 56 6.06 -18.82 5.23
N LEU A 57 5.58 -18.03 6.20
CA LEU A 57 5.23 -16.63 5.97
C LEU A 57 6.45 -15.79 5.57
N LYS A 58 7.57 -16.00 6.26
CA LYS A 58 8.84 -15.31 5.95
C LYS A 58 9.31 -15.65 4.54
N ASP A 59 9.28 -16.94 4.17
CA ASP A 59 9.71 -17.38 2.85
C ASP A 59 8.77 -16.87 1.76
N ALA A 60 7.45 -16.88 1.98
CA ALA A 60 6.47 -16.35 1.04
C ALA A 60 6.65 -14.83 0.81
N MET A 61 6.92 -14.06 1.87
CA MET A 61 7.23 -12.63 1.73
C MET A 61 8.61 -12.37 1.09
N ALA A 62 9.55 -13.32 1.19
CA ALA A 62 10.89 -13.20 0.63
C ALA A 62 10.99 -13.60 -0.86
N GLN A 63 10.09 -14.45 -1.37
CA GLN A 63 10.07 -14.89 -2.77
C GLN A 63 9.89 -13.76 -3.79
N HIS A 64 9.55 -12.56 -3.34
CA HIS A 64 9.36 -11.39 -4.17
C HIS A 64 10.59 -10.46 -4.12
N GLU A 65 11.74 -10.99 -4.52
CA GLU A 65 13.03 -10.28 -4.51
C GLU A 65 13.01 -9.00 -5.36
N SER A 66 12.16 -8.98 -6.40
CA SER A 66 11.83 -7.78 -7.16
C SER A 66 10.38 -7.35 -6.93
N SER A 67 10.17 -6.04 -7.03
CA SER A 67 8.85 -5.42 -7.13
C SER A 67 7.96 -6.04 -8.21
N CYS A 68 8.55 -6.46 -9.34
CA CYS A 68 7.84 -7.09 -10.45
C CYS A 68 7.17 -8.39 -10.02
N GLU A 69 7.90 -9.26 -9.32
CA GLU A 69 7.32 -10.51 -8.79
C GLU A 69 6.30 -10.22 -7.68
N TYR A 70 6.54 -9.21 -6.84
CA TYR A 70 5.59 -8.82 -5.81
C TYR A 70 4.26 -8.33 -6.40
N ARG A 71 4.32 -7.53 -7.46
CA ARG A 71 3.14 -7.05 -8.20
C ARG A 71 2.25 -8.20 -8.65
N LYS A 72 2.83 -9.31 -9.13
CA LYS A 72 2.03 -10.48 -9.56
C LYS A 72 1.21 -11.08 -8.41
N VAL A 73 1.76 -11.12 -7.20
CA VAL A 73 1.03 -11.63 -6.01
C VAL A 73 -0.06 -10.68 -5.57
N VAL A 74 0.25 -9.39 -5.49
CA VAL A 74 -0.75 -8.35 -5.17
C VAL A 74 -1.87 -8.35 -6.19
N THR A 75 -1.54 -8.37 -7.49
CA THR A 75 -2.53 -8.45 -8.57
C THR A 75 -3.38 -9.71 -8.46
N ARG A 76 -2.79 -10.88 -8.21
CA ARG A 76 -3.58 -12.11 -8.01
C ARG A 76 -4.57 -11.97 -6.85
N ALA A 77 -4.14 -11.38 -5.73
CA ALA A 77 -5.01 -11.16 -4.57
C ALA A 77 -6.16 -10.20 -4.89
N LEU A 78 -5.90 -9.13 -5.66
CA LEU A 78 -6.92 -8.17 -6.10
C LEU A 78 -8.00 -8.80 -7.00
N HIS A 79 -7.70 -9.90 -7.67
CA HIS A 79 -8.67 -10.63 -8.49
C HIS A 79 -9.56 -11.58 -7.66
N ILE A 80 -9.31 -11.74 -6.36
CA ILE A 80 -10.17 -12.53 -5.48
C ILE A 80 -11.37 -11.66 -5.07
N PRO A 81 -12.62 -12.06 -5.39
CA PRO A 81 -13.80 -11.31 -5.01
C PRO A 81 -13.89 -11.06 -3.50
N GLY A 82 -14.18 -9.82 -3.10
CA GLY A 82 -14.28 -9.41 -1.69
C GLY A 82 -12.93 -9.32 -0.96
N CYS A 83 -11.80 -9.56 -1.64
CA CYS A 83 -10.48 -9.47 -1.01
C CYS A 83 -10.04 -8.01 -0.86
N LYS A 84 -9.89 -7.57 0.39
CA LYS A 84 -9.41 -6.24 0.78
C LYS A 84 -7.89 -6.23 0.91
N VAL A 85 -7.20 -6.07 -0.22
CA VAL A 85 -5.75 -6.23 -0.28
C VAL A 85 -5.03 -5.03 0.34
N VAL A 86 -4.13 -5.30 1.29
CA VAL A 86 -3.24 -4.30 1.89
C VAL A 86 -1.80 -4.68 1.53
N PRO A 87 -1.17 -4.02 0.53
CA PRO A 87 0.17 -4.36 0.10
C PRO A 87 1.20 -3.93 1.14
N PHE A 88 2.31 -4.67 1.24
CA PHE A 88 3.49 -4.19 1.94
C PHE A 88 4.22 -3.15 1.08
N CYS A 89 3.99 -1.87 1.38
CA CYS A 89 4.51 -0.75 0.60
C CYS A 89 6.04 -0.67 0.57
N GLY A 90 6.75 -1.31 1.51
CA GLY A 90 8.22 -1.29 1.54
C GLY A 90 8.88 -1.78 0.25
N VAL A 91 8.26 -2.74 -0.45
CA VAL A 91 8.75 -3.23 -1.76
C VAL A 91 8.64 -2.13 -2.82
N PHE A 92 7.52 -1.41 -2.86
CA PHE A 92 7.30 -0.31 -3.80
C PHE A 92 8.18 0.89 -3.46
N LEU A 93 8.31 1.23 -2.18
CA LEU A 93 9.16 2.33 -1.73
C LEU A 93 10.63 2.09 -2.07
N LYS A 94 11.12 0.85 -1.96
CA LYS A 94 12.48 0.48 -2.36
C LYS A 94 12.70 0.75 -3.86
N GLU A 95 11.82 0.24 -4.72
CA GLU A 95 11.91 0.47 -6.17
C GLU A 95 11.75 1.95 -6.52
N LEU A 96 10.83 2.67 -5.88
CA LEU A 96 10.68 4.12 -6.06
C LEU A 96 11.97 4.86 -5.67
N CYS A 97 12.58 4.52 -4.54
CA CYS A 97 13.87 5.10 -4.15
C CYS A 97 14.94 4.81 -5.20
N GLU A 98 15.07 3.57 -5.68
CA GLU A 98 16.05 3.19 -6.71
C GLU A 98 15.82 3.94 -8.04
N VAL A 99 14.57 4.07 -8.48
CA VAL A 99 14.20 4.76 -9.72
C VAL A 99 14.41 6.27 -9.61
N LEU A 100 14.15 6.85 -8.44
CA LEU A 100 14.29 8.30 -8.19
C LEU A 100 15.72 8.70 -7.80
N ASP A 101 16.57 7.74 -7.39
CA ASP A 101 17.97 8.02 -7.08
C ASP A 101 18.75 8.48 -8.33
N GLY A 102 19.66 9.42 -8.12
CA GLY A 102 20.61 9.90 -9.14
C GLY A 102 20.06 10.75 -10.31
N ALA A 103 18.77 11.12 -10.38
CA ALA A 103 18.26 11.97 -11.46
C ALA A 103 17.43 13.16 -10.95
N SER A 104 17.83 14.39 -11.30
CA SER A 104 17.02 15.58 -11.13
C SER A 104 15.82 15.52 -12.07
N GLY A 105 14.68 15.05 -11.57
CA GLY A 105 13.44 15.01 -12.34
C GLY A 105 12.31 15.79 -11.67
N LEU A 106 11.69 16.73 -12.38
CA LEU A 106 10.52 17.48 -11.94
C LEU A 106 9.21 16.73 -12.24
N MET A 107 8.79 15.89 -11.30
CA MET A 107 7.49 15.22 -11.33
C MET A 107 6.40 16.10 -10.73
N LYS A 108 5.27 16.26 -11.42
CA LYS A 108 4.04 16.87 -10.89
C LYS A 108 2.96 15.80 -10.79
N LEU A 109 2.41 15.66 -9.59
CA LEU A 109 1.17 14.93 -9.39
C LEU A 109 0.03 15.89 -9.75
N CYS A 110 -0.76 15.55 -10.77
CA CYS A 110 -1.97 16.28 -11.12
C CYS A 110 -3.17 15.53 -10.54
N PRO A 111 -3.68 15.91 -9.35
CA PRO A 111 -4.96 15.40 -8.90
C PRO A 111 -6.03 16.04 -9.78
N ARG A 112 -6.49 15.31 -10.81
CA ARG A 112 -7.66 15.72 -11.56
C ARG A 112 -8.88 15.58 -10.65
N TYR A 113 -9.29 16.68 -10.04
CA TYR A 113 -10.59 16.78 -9.37
C TYR A 113 -11.67 16.34 -10.36
N ASN A 114 -12.38 15.26 -10.02
CA ASN A 114 -13.50 14.62 -10.74
C ASN A 114 -13.22 13.57 -11.84
N SER A 115 -12.06 12.93 -11.87
CA SER A 115 -11.93 11.64 -12.58
C SER A 115 -11.10 10.67 -11.75
N GLN A 116 -11.51 9.40 -11.68
CA GLN A 116 -10.83 8.27 -11.00
C GLN A 116 -9.36 8.01 -11.44
N GLU A 117 -8.76 8.91 -12.23
CA GLU A 117 -7.40 8.85 -12.72
C GLU A 117 -6.61 10.09 -12.28
N GLU A 118 -5.80 9.92 -11.25
CA GLU A 118 -4.67 10.82 -10.99
C GLU A 118 -3.52 10.43 -11.93
N THR A 119 -3.24 11.29 -12.90
CA THR A 119 -2.13 11.10 -13.84
C THR A 119 -0.88 11.83 -13.32
N LEU A 120 0.26 11.12 -13.28
CA LEU A 120 1.56 11.72 -13.01
C LEU A 120 2.02 12.43 -14.28
N GLU A 121 2.24 13.74 -14.21
CA GLU A 121 2.72 14.54 -15.34
C GLU A 121 4.08 15.13 -15.00
N PHE A 122 5.08 14.94 -15.86
CA PHE A 122 6.38 15.56 -15.66
C PHE A 122 6.41 16.96 -16.28
N VAL A 123 6.77 17.98 -15.49
CA VAL A 123 6.73 19.40 -15.92
C VAL A 123 7.95 19.66 -16.79
N ALA A 124 7.76 19.61 -18.11
CA ALA A 124 8.77 20.00 -19.09
C ALA A 124 8.63 21.46 -19.55
N ASP A 125 7.47 22.10 -19.32
CA ASP A 125 7.16 23.39 -19.92
C ASP A 125 7.02 24.49 -18.85
N TYR A 126 8.07 25.28 -18.69
CA TYR A 126 8.06 26.57 -17.98
C TYR A 126 8.28 27.69 -18.98
N SER A 127 7.35 28.65 -19.07
CA SER A 127 7.30 29.68 -20.10
C SER A 127 7.67 31.09 -19.60
N GLY A 128 8.81 31.27 -18.92
CA GLY A 128 9.31 32.63 -18.71
C GLY A 128 10.42 32.82 -17.69
N GLN A 129 11.68 32.65 -18.10
CA GLN A 129 12.77 33.62 -17.95
C GLN A 129 14.05 33.07 -18.62
N ASP A 130 14.67 33.89 -19.47
CA ASP A 130 15.92 33.58 -20.18
C ASP A 130 17.09 33.50 -19.19
N ASN A 131 17.79 32.36 -19.18
CA ASN A 131 19.11 32.09 -18.55
C ASN A 131 19.21 31.36 -17.19
N PHE A 132 18.16 30.69 -16.66
CA PHE A 132 18.34 29.89 -15.42
C PHE A 132 17.95 28.41 -15.42
N LEU A 133 17.41 27.84 -16.50
CA LEU A 133 17.32 26.38 -16.65
C LEU A 133 17.56 26.00 -18.12
N GLN A 134 18.84 25.96 -18.50
CA GLN A 134 19.26 25.57 -19.84
C GLN A 134 19.00 24.07 -20.06
N ARG A 135 18.28 23.77 -21.14
CA ARG A 135 17.94 22.45 -21.70
C ARG A 135 19.08 21.43 -21.58
N VAL A 136 18.76 20.21 -21.14
CA VAL A 136 19.57 19.01 -21.43
C VAL A 136 19.04 18.31 -22.69
N GLY A 137 19.07 18.96 -23.84
CA GLY A 137 18.76 18.32 -25.14
C GLY A 137 17.30 17.88 -25.35
N GLN A 138 17.05 17.20 -26.47
CA GLN A 138 15.71 16.83 -26.97
C GLN A 138 14.91 15.91 -26.02
N ASN A 139 15.57 15.36 -24.99
CA ASN A 139 15.06 14.45 -23.96
C ASN A 139 15.44 14.92 -22.53
N GLY A 140 15.76 16.20 -22.32
CA GLY A 140 16.31 16.68 -21.07
C GLY A 140 15.30 16.73 -19.94
N LEU A 141 15.48 15.89 -18.92
CA LEU A 141 14.68 15.71 -17.70
C LEU A 141 13.57 14.63 -17.77
N LYS A 142 13.02 14.32 -18.95
CA LYS A 142 11.99 13.26 -19.08
C LYS A 142 12.62 11.90 -19.39
N ASN A 143 12.53 10.98 -18.42
CA ASN A 143 12.91 9.59 -18.61
C ASN A 143 11.63 8.72 -18.66
N LEU A 144 11.26 8.27 -19.85
CA LEU A 144 10.03 7.50 -20.10
C LEU A 144 10.00 6.14 -19.38
N GLU A 145 11.16 5.51 -19.19
CA GLU A 145 11.26 4.25 -18.46
C GLU A 145 11.00 4.45 -16.96
N LYS A 146 11.59 5.50 -16.37
CA LYS A 146 11.33 5.90 -14.99
C LYS A 146 9.87 6.27 -14.80
N GLU A 147 9.30 7.06 -15.72
CA GLU A 147 7.89 7.45 -15.70
C GLU A 147 6.96 6.24 -15.74
N SER A 148 7.18 5.32 -16.68
CA SER A 148 6.40 4.09 -16.80
C SER A 148 6.47 3.26 -15.52
N THR A 149 7.66 3.13 -14.93
CA THR A 149 7.87 2.38 -13.70
C THR A 149 7.14 3.01 -12.52
N VAL A 150 7.30 4.33 -12.31
CA VAL A 150 6.62 5.06 -11.22
C VAL A 150 5.10 5.03 -11.40
N ASN A 151 4.59 5.25 -12.61
CA ASN A 151 3.17 5.13 -12.91
C ASN A 151 2.64 3.73 -12.61
N SER A 152 3.35 2.69 -13.05
CA SER A 152 2.98 1.29 -12.79
C SER A 152 2.88 1.00 -11.28
N ILE A 153 3.83 1.47 -10.47
CA ILE A 153 3.79 1.34 -9.01
C ILE A 153 2.55 2.02 -8.42
N PHE A 154 2.30 3.27 -8.78
CA PHE A 154 1.14 4.00 -8.25
C PHE A 154 -0.19 3.39 -8.70
N GLN A 155 -0.28 2.87 -9.92
CA GLN A 155 -1.50 2.19 -10.38
C GLN A 155 -1.82 0.94 -9.55
N ILE A 156 -0.82 0.15 -9.17
CA ILE A 156 -1.02 -0.99 -8.27
C ILE A 156 -1.45 -0.54 -6.88
N ILE A 157 -0.81 0.48 -6.31
CA ILE A 157 -1.18 1.03 -4.99
C ILE A 157 -2.63 1.51 -5.02
N ARG A 158 -3.02 2.27 -6.04
CA ARG A 158 -4.40 2.75 -6.23
C ARG A 158 -5.39 1.60 -6.37
N SER A 159 -5.05 0.56 -7.12
CA SER A 159 -5.90 -0.62 -7.27
C SER A 159 -6.15 -1.30 -5.93
N CYS A 160 -5.13 -1.36 -5.06
CA CYS A 160 -5.29 -1.84 -3.69
C CYS A 160 -6.20 -0.93 -2.87
N SER A 161 -5.98 0.40 -2.92
CA SER A 161 -6.84 1.35 -2.21
C SER A 161 -8.31 1.22 -2.60
N ARG A 162 -8.62 1.09 -3.90
CA ARG A 162 -10.00 0.92 -4.38
C ARG A 162 -10.64 -0.37 -3.86
N SER A 163 -9.88 -1.46 -3.72
CA SER A 163 -10.40 -2.72 -3.15
C SER A 163 -10.88 -2.58 -1.70
N LEU A 164 -10.39 -1.56 -0.98
CA LEU A 164 -10.79 -1.28 0.40
C LEU A 164 -12.11 -0.50 0.51
N GLU A 165 -12.46 0.27 -0.53
CA GLU A 165 -13.59 1.24 -0.52
C GLU A 165 -14.92 0.63 -0.99
N THR A 166 -14.92 -0.53 -1.66
CA THR A 166 -16.05 -1.08 -2.43
C THR A 166 -17.31 -1.53 -1.65
N GLU A 167 -17.48 -1.20 -0.37
CA GLU A 167 -18.48 -1.84 0.51
C GLU A 167 -19.55 -0.89 1.09
N GLU A 168 -19.76 0.31 0.53
CA GLU A 168 -20.81 1.23 1.01
C GLU A 168 -22.03 1.40 0.09
N GLU A 169 -22.07 0.78 -1.10
CA GLU A 169 -23.21 0.89 -2.03
C GLU A 169 -23.86 -0.46 -2.35
N ASP A 170 -24.48 -1.09 -1.35
CA ASP A 170 -25.58 -2.03 -1.61
C ASP A 170 -26.47 -2.17 -0.36
N SER A 171 -27.32 -1.17 -0.15
CA SER A 171 -28.56 -1.32 0.59
C SER A 171 -29.71 -1.10 -0.38
N PRO A 172 -30.65 -2.06 -0.56
CA PRO A 172 -31.82 -1.84 -1.40
C PRO A 172 -32.75 -0.87 -0.68
N SER A 173 -32.75 0.40 -1.11
CA SER A 173 -33.74 1.38 -0.67
C SER A 173 -35.09 1.06 -1.29
N GLU A 174 -35.85 0.17 -0.64
CA GLU A 174 -37.31 0.24 -0.67
C GLU A 174 -37.76 1.33 0.30
N GLY A 175 -38.46 2.35 -0.20
CA GLY A 175 -39.22 3.26 0.67
C GLY A 175 -39.21 4.71 0.25
N THR A 176 -40.13 5.06 -0.64
CA THR A 176 -40.77 6.37 -0.70
C THR A 176 -41.04 6.96 0.69
N GLY A 177 -40.54 8.16 0.99
CA GLY A 177 -40.95 8.87 2.23
C GLY A 177 -40.12 10.08 2.63
N SER A 178 -40.46 11.24 2.07
CA SER A 178 -40.36 12.59 2.65
C SER A 178 -39.79 12.72 4.08
N ARG A 179 -38.71 13.51 4.26
CA ARG A 179 -38.73 14.76 5.06
C ARG A 179 -37.36 15.45 5.08
N LYS A 180 -37.40 16.70 4.62
CA LYS A 180 -36.43 17.77 4.89
C LYS A 180 -36.25 17.93 6.41
N ASN A 181 -35.05 18.24 6.89
CA ASN A 181 -34.85 19.34 7.82
C ASN A 181 -33.37 19.76 7.95
N SER A 182 -33.19 21.07 7.75
CA SER A 182 -32.01 21.87 8.04
C SER A 182 -31.91 22.11 9.55
N LEU A 183 -30.73 21.93 10.13
CA LEU A 183 -30.43 22.38 11.50
C LEU A 183 -29.18 23.26 11.45
N LYS A 184 -29.42 24.57 11.52
CA LYS A 184 -28.42 25.59 11.91
C LYS A 184 -28.21 25.47 13.42
N ASP A 185 -26.99 25.18 13.81
CA ASP A 185 -26.58 25.14 15.22
C ASP A 185 -26.44 26.56 15.78
N LYS A 186 -27.06 26.79 16.94
CA LYS A 186 -27.08 28.07 17.67
C LYS A 186 -26.39 27.84 19.00
N ALA A 187 -25.07 27.97 19.03
CA ALA A 187 -24.31 27.93 20.28
C ALA A 187 -24.58 29.21 21.10
N ARG A 188 -25.21 29.05 22.25
CA ARG A 188 -25.39 30.09 23.27
C ARG A 188 -25.19 29.48 24.65
N TRP A 189 -24.01 29.71 25.22
CA TRP A 189 -23.67 29.60 26.65
C TRP A 189 -22.44 30.50 26.84
N GLN A 190 -22.26 31.34 27.85
CA GLN A 190 -23.06 31.74 29.01
C GLN A 190 -22.49 33.08 29.48
#